data_AF-A0A7I8LHU2-F1
#
_entry.id   AF-A0A7I8LHU2-F1
#
_cell.length_a   1.000
_cell.length_b   1.000
_cell.length_c   1.000
_cell.angle_alpha   90.00
_cell.angle_beta   90.00
_cell.angle_gamma   90.00
#
_symmetry.space_group_name_H-M   'P 1'
#
loop_
_entity.id
_entity.type
_entity.pdbx_description
1 polymer ?
#
loop_
_entity_poly.entity_id
_entity_poly.type
_entity_poly.pdbx_seq_one_letter_code
_entity_poly.pdbx_strand_id
1 'polypeptide(L)'
;MYKSYSLDKLLYWSSSRKAVRCCLAHLDIYAQNLHHLYCCPEMEELEKFSMLYDKCLEESGEKGEIPKDLGLEVSSPGAERLLKVPEDLHRFRRMPMLVRYLDGAEEPKDGVFLLEAVETETRRCVWKLADVRENRDPRSKGRPMSRRQRDWRLEVPFEMLNRVMLYVP
;
A
#
# COMPACT_ATOMS: atom_id res chain seq x y z
N MET A 1 -15.47 8.95 2.15
CA MET A 1 -14.68 9.50 3.28
C MET A 1 -13.22 9.14 3.03
N TYR A 2 -12.44 10.06 2.46
CA TYR A 2 -11.04 9.82 2.09
C TYR A 2 -10.15 9.94 3.34
N LYS A 3 -9.20 9.01 3.54
CA LYS A 3 -8.15 9.17 4.55
C LYS A 3 -6.92 9.74 3.86
N SER A 4 -6.56 10.98 4.18
CA SER A 4 -5.25 11.55 3.83
C SER A 4 -4.21 10.98 4.80
N TYR A 5 -3.08 10.52 4.27
CA TYR A 5 -1.89 10.25 5.07
C TYR A 5 -0.95 11.42 4.87
N SER A 6 -0.76 12.21 5.92
CA SER A 6 0.25 13.27 5.96
C SER A 6 1.64 12.63 5.91
N LEU A 7 2.47 13.03 4.96
CA LEU A 7 3.86 12.61 4.89
C LEU A 7 4.67 13.39 5.92
N ASP A 8 5.13 12.68 6.96
CA ASP A 8 6.30 13.05 7.76
C ASP A 8 7.51 13.25 6.83
N LYS A 9 7.70 14.48 6.33
CA LYS A 9 8.91 14.91 5.62
C LYS A 9 9.04 16.44 5.48
N LEU A 10 8.51 17.22 6.44
CA LEU A 10 8.71 18.67 6.52
C LEU A 10 9.75 19.11 7.57
N LEU A 11 10.61 18.21 8.03
CA LEU A 11 11.71 18.53 8.95
C LEU A 11 13.06 18.12 8.37
N TYR A 12 13.52 18.85 7.36
CA TYR A 12 14.96 18.97 7.09
C TYR A 12 15.30 20.40 6.68
N TRP A 13 15.27 21.29 7.66
CA TRP A 13 15.75 22.67 7.50
C TRP A 13 17.27 22.67 7.77
N SER A 14 18.09 22.47 6.73
CA SER A 14 19.53 22.67 6.84
C SER A 14 19.89 24.13 6.51
N SER A 15 20.43 24.81 7.51
CA SER A 15 21.00 26.15 7.40
C SER A 15 22.23 26.12 6.52
N SER A 16 22.19 26.70 5.32
CA SER A 16 23.38 27.17 4.60
C SER A 16 23.01 28.27 3.60
N ARG A 17 23.58 29.46 3.82
CA ARG A 17 23.41 30.66 3.01
C ARG A 17 24.08 30.48 1.64
N LYS A 18 23.30 30.53 0.55
CA LYS A 18 23.61 31.13 -0.77
C LYS A 18 22.41 30.94 -1.71
N ALA A 19 22.17 31.91 -2.57
CA ALA A 19 20.92 32.16 -3.26
C ALA A 19 20.52 31.11 -4.32
N VAL A 20 19.31 30.55 -4.17
CA VAL A 20 18.25 30.40 -5.19
C VAL A 20 16.94 30.52 -4.43
N ARG A 21 16.30 31.70 -4.44
CA ARG A 21 15.00 31.90 -3.76
C ARG A 21 13.89 31.56 -4.76
N CYS A 22 13.79 30.27 -5.06
CA CYS A 22 12.66 29.67 -5.77
C CYS A 22 12.62 28.20 -5.33
N CYS A 23 12.07 27.96 -4.14
CA CYS A 23 11.70 26.61 -3.75
C CYS A 23 10.19 26.63 -3.61
N LEU A 24 9.48 26.42 -4.73
CA LEU A 24 8.11 25.92 -4.68
C LEU A 24 8.13 24.70 -3.77
N ALA A 25 7.44 24.77 -2.65
CA ALA A 25 7.19 23.58 -1.87
C ALA A 25 6.17 22.74 -2.66
N HIS A 26 6.34 21.41 -2.71
CA HIS A 26 5.47 20.52 -3.48
C HIS A 26 4.82 19.52 -2.53
N LEU A 27 3.51 19.33 -2.65
CA LEU A 27 2.75 18.34 -1.90
C LEU A 27 2.29 17.23 -2.83
N ASP A 28 2.74 16.01 -2.55
CA ASP A 28 2.26 14.80 -3.23
C ASP A 28 1.21 14.12 -2.33
N ILE A 29 -0.03 14.01 -2.82
CA ILE A 29 -1.13 13.40 -2.10
C ILE A 29 -1.62 12.15 -2.82
N TYR A 30 -1.66 11.03 -2.09
CA TYR A 30 -2.20 9.77 -2.58
C TYR A 30 -3.65 9.59 -2.13
N ALA A 31 -4.60 9.72 -3.06
CA ALA A 31 -6.03 9.56 -2.79
C ALA A 31 -6.46 8.09 -2.94
N GLN A 32 -7.24 7.59 -1.98
CA GLN A 32 -7.72 6.20 -1.94
C GLN A 32 -9.24 6.12 -1.87
N ASN A 33 -9.85 5.35 -2.78
CA ASN A 33 -11.27 5.02 -2.70
C ASN A 33 -11.50 3.71 -1.92
N LEU A 34 -11.95 3.79 -0.67
CA LEU A 34 -12.13 2.62 0.20
C LEU A 34 -13.24 1.65 -0.24
N HIS A 35 -14.11 2.06 -1.16
CA HIS A 35 -15.17 1.21 -1.71
C HIS A 35 -14.72 0.45 -2.96
N HIS A 36 -13.62 0.87 -3.59
CA HIS A 36 -13.05 0.20 -4.75
C HIS A 36 -12.10 -0.94 -4.32
N LEU A 37 -12.16 -2.09 -5.02
CA LEU A 37 -11.37 -3.29 -4.69
C LEU A 37 -9.86 -3.01 -4.63
N TYR A 38 -9.36 -2.18 -5.55
CA TYR A 38 -7.95 -1.78 -5.64
C TYR A 38 -7.64 -0.47 -4.91
N CYS A 39 -8.62 0.12 -4.24
CA CYS A 39 -8.52 1.46 -3.65
C CYS A 39 -8.15 2.59 -4.62
N CYS A 40 -8.31 2.36 -5.92
CA CYS A 40 -8.08 3.34 -6.96
C CYS A 40 -9.33 4.22 -7.11
N PRO A 41 -9.23 5.55 -6.93
CA PRO A 41 -10.28 6.48 -7.31
C PRO A 41 -10.40 6.59 -8.83
N GLU A 42 -11.56 7.05 -9.30
CA GLU A 42 -11.77 7.43 -10.70
C GLU A 42 -11.12 8.79 -11.00
N MET A 43 -10.90 9.10 -12.28
CA MET A 43 -10.28 10.36 -12.69
C MET A 43 -11.11 11.57 -12.24
N GLU A 44 -12.44 11.50 -12.38
CA GLU A 44 -13.32 12.59 -11.94
C GLU A 44 -13.28 12.78 -10.40
N GLU A 45 -13.05 11.69 -9.64
CA GLU A 45 -12.89 11.79 -8.19
C GLU A 45 -11.55 12.46 -7.81
N LEU A 46 -10.48 12.14 -8.52
CA LEU A 46 -9.16 12.74 -8.34
C LEU A 46 -9.18 14.24 -8.67
N GLU A 47 -9.79 14.62 -9.80
CA GLU A 47 -9.91 16.03 -10.21
C GLU A 47 -10.70 16.83 -9.18
N LYS A 48 -11.86 16.32 -8.74
CA LYS A 48 -12.66 16.95 -7.69
C LYS A 48 -11.88 17.10 -6.38
N PHE A 49 -11.12 16.06 -6.00
CA PHE A 49 -10.30 16.12 -4.80
C PHE A 49 -9.20 17.19 -4.94
N SER A 50 -8.49 17.24 -6.07
CA SER A 50 -7.47 18.25 -6.34
C SER A 50 -8.02 19.66 -6.24
N MET A 51 -9.13 19.94 -6.94
CA MET A 51 -9.76 21.27 -6.94
C MET A 51 -10.18 21.72 -5.54
N LEU A 52 -10.77 20.82 -4.74
CA LEU A 52 -11.19 21.14 -3.38
C LEU A 52 -9.99 21.37 -2.46
N TYR A 53 -8.95 20.57 -2.61
CA TYR A 53 -7.76 20.68 -1.77
C TYR A 53 -6.94 21.92 -2.11
N ASP A 54 -6.76 22.24 -3.38
CA ASP A 54 -6.12 23.48 -3.85
C ASP A 54 -6.81 24.71 -3.26
N LYS A 55 -8.14 24.76 -3.30
CA LYS A 55 -8.90 25.85 -2.69
C LYS A 55 -8.63 25.97 -1.17
N CYS A 56 -8.58 24.86 -0.45
CA CYS A 56 -8.25 24.88 0.97
C CYS A 56 -6.81 25.35 1.24
N LEU A 57 -5.87 25.02 0.34
CA LEU A 57 -4.49 25.50 0.41
C LEU A 57 -4.42 27.00 0.16
N GLU A 58 -5.14 27.53 -0.83
CA GLU A 58 -5.22 28.97 -1.09
C GLU A 58 -5.74 29.73 0.13
N GLU A 59 -6.86 29.30 0.71
CA GLU A 59 -7.44 29.91 1.92
C GLU A 59 -6.46 29.88 3.12
N SER A 60 -5.69 28.80 3.26
CA SER A 60 -4.68 28.68 4.33
C SER A 60 -3.43 29.53 4.05
N GLY A 61 -3.06 29.67 2.78
CA GLY A 61 -1.98 30.54 2.32
C GLY A 61 -2.32 32.03 2.48
N GLU A 62 -3.58 32.41 2.31
CA GLU A 62 -4.06 33.77 2.59
C GLU A 62 -3.95 34.14 4.07
N LYS A 63 -4.24 33.18 4.97
CA LYS A 63 -4.05 33.33 6.42
C LYS A 63 -2.58 33.32 6.85
N GLY A 64 -1.66 32.96 5.96
CA GLY A 64 -0.23 32.86 6.24
C GLY A 64 0.15 31.63 7.06
N GLU A 65 -0.72 30.63 7.14
CA GLU A 65 -0.45 29.35 7.82
C GLU A 65 0.53 28.48 7.03
N ILE A 66 0.49 28.60 5.69
CA ILE A 66 1.36 27.90 4.75
C ILE A 66 1.92 28.84 3.67
N PRO A 67 3.02 28.46 2.98
CA PRO A 67 3.52 29.21 1.83
C PRO A 67 2.49 29.31 0.70
N LYS A 68 2.42 30.47 0.04
CA LYS A 68 1.48 30.72 -1.07
C LYS A 68 1.88 30.02 -2.37
N ASP A 69 3.18 29.81 -2.60
CA ASP A 69 3.71 29.16 -3.80
C ASP A 69 3.92 27.66 -3.55
N LEU A 70 2.82 26.94 -3.39
CA LEU A 70 2.81 25.49 -3.16
C LEU A 70 2.27 24.77 -4.42
N GLY A 71 3.03 23.82 -4.94
CA GLY A 71 2.53 22.89 -5.96
C GLY A 71 1.78 21.73 -5.32
N LEU A 72 0.66 21.33 -5.91
CA LEU A 72 -0.11 20.15 -5.50
C LEU A 72 -0.11 19.11 -6.64
N GLU A 73 0.22 17.86 -6.30
CA GLU A 73 -0.01 16.70 -7.15
C GLU A 73 -0.88 15.70 -6.41
N VAL A 74 -2.02 15.34 -7.01
CA VAL A 74 -2.91 14.30 -6.49
C VAL A 74 -2.85 13.10 -7.42
N SER A 75 -2.44 11.95 -6.88
CA SER A 75 -2.38 10.70 -7.63
C SER A 75 -3.04 9.55 -6.87
N SER A 76 -3.34 8.46 -7.55
CA SER A 76 -3.73 7.22 -6.89
C SER A 76 -2.48 6.49 -6.37
N PRO A 77 -2.55 5.79 -5.23
CA PRO A 77 -1.45 4.94 -4.82
C PRO A 77 -1.32 3.78 -5.81
N GLY A 78 -0.10 3.60 -6.32
CA GLY A 78 0.21 2.56 -7.30
C GLY A 78 -0.23 1.15 -6.87
N ALA A 79 -0.33 0.25 -7.85
CA ALA A 79 -0.78 -1.12 -7.65
C ALA A 79 0.18 -1.92 -6.72
N GLU A 80 1.47 -1.62 -6.79
CA GLU A 80 2.50 -2.18 -5.92
C GLU A 80 2.60 -1.39 -4.61
N ARG A 81 1.76 -1.72 -3.63
CA ARG A 81 1.80 -1.10 -2.30
C ARG A 81 2.22 -2.07 -1.21
N LEU A 82 3.05 -1.57 -0.29
CA LEU A 82 3.36 -2.23 0.98
C LEU A 82 2.16 -2.13 1.91
N LEU A 83 1.67 -3.26 2.41
CA LEU A 83 0.53 -3.35 3.30
C LEU A 83 0.97 -3.30 4.77
N LYS A 84 0.24 -2.54 5.59
CA LYS A 84 0.41 -2.54 7.03
C LYS A 84 -0.23 -3.79 7.64
N VAL A 85 0.53 -4.51 8.46
CA VAL A 85 0.09 -5.72 9.13
C VAL A 85 -0.22 -5.39 10.59
N PRO A 86 -1.43 -5.69 11.10
CA PRO A 86 -2.56 -6.37 10.42
C PRO A 86 -3.59 -5.44 9.74
N GLU A 87 -3.45 -4.12 9.84
CA GLU A 87 -4.52 -3.14 9.56
C GLU A 87 -5.05 -3.19 8.13
N ASP A 88 -4.17 -3.37 7.14
CA ASP A 88 -4.54 -3.40 5.73
C ASP A 88 -5.00 -4.79 5.27
N LEU A 89 -4.67 -5.85 6.00
CA LEU A 89 -4.83 -7.23 5.53
C LEU A 89 -6.30 -7.59 5.28
N HIS A 90 -7.19 -7.23 6.21
CA HIS A 90 -8.61 -7.54 6.08
C HIS A 90 -9.22 -6.89 4.84
N ARG A 91 -8.77 -5.67 4.49
CA ARG A 91 -9.24 -4.93 3.30
C ARG A 91 -8.93 -5.70 2.02
N PHE A 92 -7.78 -6.33 1.95
CA PHE A 92 -7.29 -7.03 0.75
C PHE A 92 -7.45 -8.55 0.82
N ARG A 93 -8.25 -9.09 1.75
CA ARG A 93 -8.40 -10.54 2.00
C ARG A 93 -8.77 -11.40 0.78
N ARG A 94 -9.36 -10.78 -0.25
CA ARG A 94 -9.77 -11.45 -1.50
C ARG A 94 -8.75 -11.31 -2.64
N MET A 95 -7.62 -10.66 -2.41
CA MET A 95 -6.59 -10.41 -3.40
C MET A 95 -5.33 -11.22 -3.08
N PRO A 96 -4.67 -11.80 -4.10
CA PRO A 96 -3.35 -12.39 -3.92
C PRO A 96 -2.35 -11.35 -3.43
N MET A 97 -1.47 -11.76 -2.53
CA MET A 97 -0.42 -10.93 -1.94
C MET A 97 0.92 -11.64 -2.06
N LEU A 98 1.97 -10.88 -2.37
CA LEU A 98 3.34 -11.34 -2.21
C LEU A 98 3.71 -11.20 -0.73
N VAL A 99 3.99 -12.34 -0.09
CA VAL A 99 4.33 -12.41 1.33
C VAL A 99 5.75 -12.90 1.47
N ARG A 100 6.59 -12.08 2.10
CA ARG A 100 7.93 -12.42 2.56
C ARG A 100 7.90 -12.67 4.06
N TYR A 101 8.34 -13.84 4.49
CA TYR A 101 8.29 -14.25 5.91
C TYR A 101 9.50 -15.07 6.34
N LEU A 102 9.78 -15.06 7.64
CA LEU A 102 10.75 -15.93 8.28
C LEU A 102 10.06 -17.17 8.85
N ASP A 103 10.70 -18.33 8.67
CA ASP A 103 10.17 -19.65 9.08
C ASP A 103 11.28 -20.47 9.75
N GLY A 104 11.82 -19.92 10.85
CA GLY A 104 12.91 -20.54 11.63
C GLY A 104 14.26 -20.65 10.92
N ALA A 105 14.36 -20.24 9.67
CA ALA A 105 15.58 -20.15 8.88
C ALA A 105 16.16 -18.72 8.92
N GLU A 106 17.45 -18.58 8.62
CA GLU A 106 18.11 -17.27 8.49
C GLU A 106 17.63 -16.51 7.24
N GLU A 107 17.28 -17.22 6.18
CA GLU A 107 16.81 -16.61 4.94
C GLU A 107 15.28 -16.53 4.87
N PRO A 108 14.72 -15.35 4.51
CA PRO A 108 13.29 -15.19 4.36
C PRO A 108 12.78 -15.90 3.11
N LYS A 109 11.58 -16.48 3.23
CA LYS A 109 10.86 -17.15 2.14
C LYS A 109 9.84 -16.21 1.55
N ASP A 110 9.64 -16.33 0.24
CA ASP A 110 8.65 -15.57 -0.52
C ASP A 110 7.61 -16.50 -1.13
N GLY A 111 6.38 -16.01 -1.27
CA GLY A 111 5.37 -16.67 -2.08
C GLY A 111 4.16 -15.78 -2.33
N VAL A 112 3.30 -16.21 -3.25
CA VAL A 112 2.04 -15.52 -3.54
C VAL A 112 0.91 -16.24 -2.82
N PHE A 113 0.25 -15.56 -1.89
CA PHE A 113 -0.76 -16.18 -1.04
C PHE A 113 -2.06 -15.40 -1.05
N LEU A 114 -3.15 -16.08 -0.70
CA LEU A 114 -4.41 -15.45 -0.33
C LEU A 114 -4.54 -15.49 1.19
N LEU A 115 -4.94 -14.38 1.78
CA LEU A 115 -5.25 -14.33 3.21
C LEU A 115 -6.51 -15.17 3.48
N GLU A 116 -6.42 -16.09 4.42
CA GLU A 116 -7.57 -16.87 4.88
C GLU A 116 -8.13 -16.32 6.19
N ALA A 117 -7.25 -16.06 7.17
CA ALA A 117 -7.66 -15.53 8.48
C ALA A 117 -6.58 -14.62 9.07
N VAL A 118 -7.02 -13.70 9.93
CA VAL A 118 -6.16 -12.90 10.81
C VAL A 118 -6.62 -13.17 12.23
N GLU A 119 -5.76 -13.79 13.01
CA GLU A 119 -5.99 -14.12 14.41
C GLU A 119 -5.36 -13.02 15.28
N THR A 120 -6.19 -12.10 15.76
CA THR A 120 -5.72 -10.96 16.55
C THR A 120 -5.25 -11.35 17.95
N GLU A 121 -5.80 -12.42 18.52
CA GLU A 121 -5.45 -12.91 19.86
C GLU A 121 -4.06 -13.53 19.89
N THR A 122 -3.75 -14.39 18.90
CA THR A 122 -2.46 -15.07 18.76
C THR A 122 -1.45 -14.25 17.95
N ARG A 123 -1.88 -13.10 17.39
CA ARG A 123 -1.11 -12.21 16.50
C ARG A 123 -0.53 -12.95 15.29
N ARG A 124 -1.37 -13.73 14.61
CA ARG A 124 -0.99 -14.56 13.46
C ARG A 124 -1.88 -14.33 12.26
N CYS A 125 -1.33 -14.60 11.08
CA CYS A 125 -2.05 -14.67 9.83
C CYS A 125 -2.04 -16.11 9.32
N VAL A 126 -3.19 -16.57 8.83
CA VAL A 126 -3.33 -17.83 8.11
C VAL A 126 -3.44 -17.53 6.62
N TRP A 127 -2.57 -18.15 5.85
CA TRP A 127 -2.44 -17.97 4.41
C TRP A 127 -2.69 -19.27 3.68
N LYS A 128 -3.27 -19.18 2.47
CA LYS A 128 -3.36 -20.31 1.52
C LYS A 128 -2.68 -19.94 0.21
N LEU A 129 -2.25 -20.93 -0.56
CA LEU A 129 -1.65 -20.66 -1.87
C LEU A 129 -2.65 -19.96 -2.80
N ALA A 130 -2.20 -18.88 -3.44
CA ALA A 130 -2.96 -18.24 -4.49
C ALA A 130 -2.91 -19.08 -5.78
N ASP A 131 -4.00 -19.13 -6.54
CA ASP A 131 -4.05 -19.83 -7.83
C ASP A 131 -3.46 -18.99 -8.97
N VAL A 132 -2.16 -18.70 -8.86
CA VAL A 132 -1.39 -17.92 -9.84
C VAL A 132 -0.35 -18.80 -10.54
N ARG A 133 0.20 -18.32 -11.67
CA ARG A 133 1.10 -19.10 -12.52
C ARG A 133 2.38 -19.53 -11.77
N GLU A 134 2.87 -18.68 -10.89
CA GLU A 134 4.10 -18.81 -10.09
C GLU A 134 4.00 -19.94 -9.06
N ASN A 135 2.78 -20.22 -8.58
CA ASN A 135 2.51 -21.30 -7.62
C ASN A 135 2.15 -22.62 -8.31
N ARG A 136 1.95 -22.62 -9.64
CA ARG A 136 1.66 -23.83 -10.41
C ARG A 136 2.95 -24.54 -10.77
N ASP A 137 2.88 -25.87 -10.92
CA ASP A 137 4.03 -26.64 -11.37
C ASP A 137 4.41 -26.21 -12.81
N PRO A 138 5.65 -25.74 -13.05
CA PRO A 138 6.08 -25.33 -14.38
C PRO A 138 5.92 -26.44 -15.43
N ARG A 139 5.98 -27.71 -15.01
CA ARG A 139 5.84 -28.88 -15.88
C ARG A 139 4.39 -29.21 -16.20
N SER A 140 3.42 -28.69 -15.45
CA SER A 140 2.03 -29.12 -15.54
C SER A 140 1.20 -28.41 -16.62
N LYS A 141 1.81 -27.71 -17.59
CA LYS A 141 1.16 -27.09 -18.78
C LYS A 141 -0.19 -26.40 -18.49
N GLY A 142 -0.30 -25.67 -17.38
CA GLY A 142 -1.54 -24.95 -17.01
C GLY A 142 -2.59 -25.78 -16.28
N ARG A 143 -2.28 -27.01 -15.84
CA ARG A 143 -3.14 -27.79 -14.95
C ARG A 143 -3.46 -26.98 -13.69
N PRO A 144 -4.73 -26.94 -13.25
CA PRO A 144 -5.10 -26.31 -11.98
C PRO A 144 -4.36 -26.91 -10.79
N MET A 145 -4.28 -26.16 -9.69
CA MET A 145 -3.68 -26.64 -8.44
C MET A 145 -4.29 -27.96 -7.97
N SER A 146 -3.47 -28.84 -7.42
CA SER A 146 -3.93 -30.08 -6.79
C SER A 146 -4.77 -29.79 -5.54
N ARG A 147 -5.58 -30.76 -5.10
CA ARG A 147 -6.34 -30.65 -3.84
C ARG A 147 -5.41 -30.36 -2.65
N ARG A 148 -4.28 -31.05 -2.58
CA ARG A 148 -3.26 -30.83 -1.54
C ARG A 148 -2.75 -29.38 -1.52
N GLN A 149 -2.51 -28.78 -2.69
CA GLN A 149 -2.07 -27.37 -2.76
C GLN A 149 -3.18 -26.40 -2.33
N ARG A 150 -4.44 -26.67 -2.72
CA ARG A 150 -5.59 -25.83 -2.32
C ARG A 150 -5.88 -25.89 -0.82
N ASP A 151 -5.64 -27.03 -0.19
CA ASP A 151 -5.89 -27.26 1.24
C ASP A 151 -4.68 -26.90 2.11
N TRP A 152 -3.52 -26.60 1.51
CA TRP A 152 -2.32 -26.21 2.24
C TRP A 152 -2.49 -24.86 2.92
N ARG A 153 -2.00 -24.74 4.15
CA ARG A 153 -2.05 -23.53 4.99
C ARG A 153 -0.70 -23.20 5.57
N LEU A 154 -0.44 -21.91 5.68
CA LEU A 154 0.73 -21.32 6.33
C LEU A 154 0.27 -20.38 7.43
N GLU A 155 0.73 -20.64 8.64
CA GLU A 155 0.51 -19.77 9.79
C GLU A 155 1.78 -18.98 10.06
N VAL A 156 1.68 -17.65 10.06
CA VAL A 156 2.83 -16.76 10.30
C VAL A 156 2.48 -15.73 11.37
N PRO A 157 3.27 -15.63 12.46
CA PRO A 157 3.18 -14.50 13.40
C PRO A 157 3.43 -13.16 12.72
N PHE A 158 2.78 -12.09 13.18
CA PHE A 158 2.95 -10.76 12.60
C PHE A 158 4.41 -10.31 12.60
N GLU A 159 5.17 -10.70 13.62
CA GLU A 159 6.58 -10.34 13.80
C GLU A 159 7.50 -11.05 12.81
N MET A 160 7.05 -12.16 12.22
CA MET A 160 7.80 -12.93 11.22
C MET A 160 7.44 -12.53 9.79
N LEU A 161 6.49 -11.62 9.59
CA LEU A 161 6.13 -11.07 8.29
C LEU A 161 7.06 -9.89 7.97
N ASN A 162 8.04 -10.11 7.10
CA ASN A 162 9.00 -9.06 6.71
C ASN A 162 8.38 -8.06 5.74
N ARG A 163 7.55 -8.55 4.80
CA ARG A 163 6.93 -7.72 3.76
C ARG A 163 5.65 -8.35 3.26
N VAL A 164 4.60 -7.55 3.13
CA VAL A 164 3.35 -7.96 2.46
C VAL A 164 3.00 -6.91 1.41
N MET A 165 2.80 -7.34 0.17
CA MET A 165 2.41 -6.47 -0.93
C MET A 165 1.25 -7.05 -1.72
N LEU A 166 0.48 -6.21 -2.39
CA LEU A 166 -0.44 -6.71 -3.41
C LEU A 166 0.34 -7.36 -4.55
N TYR A 167 -0.12 -8.51 -4.99
CA TYR A 167 0.41 -9.18 -6.17
C TYR A 167 -0.32 -8.66 -7.41
N VAL A 168 0.46 -8.23 -8.40
CA VAL A 168 -0.01 -7.79 -9.71
C VAL A 168 0.56 -8.79 -10.74
N PRO A 169 -0.30 -9.54 -11.45
CA PRO A 169 0.12 -10.56 -12.42
C PRO A 169 0.69 -9.98 -13.72
#